data_AF-A0A7V2H7I5-F1
#
_entry.id   AF-A0A7V2H7I5-F1
#
_cell.length_a   1.000
_cell.length_b   1.000
_cell.length_c   1.000
_cell.angle_alpha   90.00
_cell.angle_beta   90.00
_cell.angle_gamma   90.00
#
_symmetry.space_group_name_H-M   'P 1'
#
loop_
_entity.id
_entity.type
_entity.pdbx_description
1 polymer ?
#
loop_
_entity_poly.entity_id
_entity_poly.type
_entity_poly.pdbx_seq_one_letter_code
_entity_poly.pdbx_strand_id
1 'polypeptide(L)'
;MPRQLRELVRRRDGNRCGYCRLIQLGQASVFHINHVIPRSAGGVTMESNLVLQCPSCSLHKSDKRHARDPETGDVVLLFNPLEQRWSQHFRLLEDGTCVGLTDVGRATCAALRMNDTLPRLARGIQLRIGLLSIDEVNS
;
A
#
# COMPACT_ATOMS: atom_id res chain seq x y z
N MET A 1 -10.94 -8.84 -15.79
CA MET A 1 -10.30 -7.52 -16.04
C MET A 1 -9.46 -7.62 -17.31
N PRO A 2 -9.62 -6.70 -18.29
CA PRO A 2 -8.86 -6.71 -19.53
C PRO A 2 -7.34 -6.63 -19.32
N ARG A 3 -6.55 -7.15 -20.26
CA ARG A 3 -5.07 -7.11 -20.19
C ARG A 3 -4.53 -5.68 -20.14
N GLN A 4 -5.05 -4.81 -21.00
CA GLN A 4 -4.64 -3.41 -21.11
C GLN A 4 -4.83 -2.67 -19.78
N LEU A 5 -5.96 -2.88 -19.11
CA LEU A 5 -6.23 -2.29 -17.80
C LEU A 5 -5.24 -2.80 -16.72
N ARG A 6 -4.86 -4.08 -16.77
CA ARG A 6 -3.86 -4.64 -15.85
C ARG A 6 -2.48 -4.01 -16.06
N GLU A 7 -2.05 -3.87 -17.31
CA GLU A 7 -0.76 -3.29 -17.68
C GLU A 7 -0.69 -1.81 -17.30
N LEU A 8 -1.78 -1.08 -17.52
CA LEU A 8 -1.89 0.33 -17.18
C LEU A 8 -1.78 0.56 -15.65
N VAL A 9 -2.47 -0.22 -14.82
CA VAL A 9 -2.36 -0.12 -13.36
C VAL A 9 -0.94 -0.44 -12.89
N ARG A 10 -0.32 -1.51 -13.42
CA ARG A 10 1.06 -1.87 -13.06
C ARG A 10 2.08 -0.81 -13.44
N ARG A 11 1.91 -0.18 -14.62
CA ARG A 11 2.77 0.89 -15.10
C ARG A 11 2.64 2.14 -14.23
N ARG A 12 1.40 2.59 -13.98
CA ARG A 12 1.12 3.74 -13.10
C ARG A 12 1.71 3.55 -11.71
N ASP A 13 1.57 2.35 -11.14
CA ASP A 13 2.06 2.05 -9.79
C ASP A 13 3.54 1.69 -9.75
N GLY A 14 4.27 1.73 -10.88
CA GLY A 14 5.71 1.42 -10.94
C GLY A 14 6.07 0.01 -10.46
N ASN A 15 5.14 -0.95 -10.59
CA ASN A 15 5.21 -2.27 -9.95
C ASN A 15 5.47 -2.22 -8.44
N ARG A 16 4.96 -1.20 -7.75
CA ARG A 16 5.03 -1.03 -6.29
C ARG A 16 3.65 -1.23 -5.67
N CYS A 17 3.62 -1.72 -4.44
CA CYS A 17 2.39 -1.75 -3.65
C CYS A 17 1.94 -0.31 -3.38
N GLY A 18 0.70 0.04 -3.74
CA GLY A 18 0.15 1.38 -3.51
C GLY A 18 0.08 1.79 -2.03
N TYR A 19 0.05 0.81 -1.13
CA TYR A 19 -0.03 1.03 0.31
C TYR A 19 1.34 1.09 0.97
N CYS A 20 2.11 0.00 0.90
CA CYS A 20 3.37 -0.10 1.66
C CYS A 20 4.62 0.17 0.83
N ARG A 21 4.49 0.52 -0.47
CA ARG A 21 5.59 0.85 -1.39
C ARG A 21 6.60 -0.25 -1.68
N LEU A 22 6.43 -1.46 -1.11
CA LEU A 22 7.21 -2.64 -1.47
C LEU A 22 7.18 -2.84 -2.99
N ILE A 23 8.33 -3.12 -3.60
CA ILE A 23 8.48 -3.35 -5.04
C ILE A 23 8.25 -4.83 -5.35
N GLN A 24 7.59 -5.14 -6.48
CA GLN A 24 7.37 -6.52 -6.95
C GLN A 24 8.68 -7.28 -7.21
N LEU A 25 9.69 -6.60 -7.74
CA LEU A 25 10.99 -7.21 -8.03
C LEU A 25 11.64 -7.72 -6.74
N GLY A 26 12.12 -8.97 -6.80
CA GLY A 26 12.68 -9.67 -5.64
C GLY A 26 11.63 -10.32 -4.73
N GLN A 27 10.34 -10.29 -5.09
CA GLN A 27 9.28 -10.99 -4.36
C GLN A 27 8.89 -12.28 -5.08
N ALA A 28 8.77 -13.38 -4.34
CA ALA A 28 8.36 -14.67 -4.88
C ALA A 28 6.88 -14.69 -5.31
N SER A 29 6.05 -13.87 -4.65
CA SER A 29 4.62 -13.76 -4.95
C SER A 29 4.32 -12.62 -5.92
N VAL A 30 3.34 -12.84 -6.79
CA VAL A 30 2.84 -11.80 -7.70
C VAL A 30 1.88 -10.88 -6.96
N PHE A 31 2.07 -9.57 -7.09
CA PHE A 31 1.17 -8.57 -6.53
C PHE A 31 -0.17 -8.58 -7.27
N HIS A 32 -1.24 -8.38 -6.51
CA HIS A 32 -2.62 -8.38 -7.01
C HIS A 32 -3.05 -6.98 -7.40
N ILE A 33 -3.91 -6.88 -8.42
CA ILE A 33 -4.61 -5.65 -8.72
C ILE A 33 -5.95 -5.71 -8.01
N ASN A 34 -6.13 -4.82 -7.05
CA ASN A 34 -7.28 -4.80 -6.16
C ASN A 34 -7.99 -3.46 -6.20
N HIS A 35 -9.25 -3.47 -5.80
CA HIS A 35 -10.03 -2.26 -5.70
C HIS A 35 -9.71 -1.47 -4.42
N VAL A 36 -9.64 -0.15 -4.52
CA VAL A 36 -9.57 0.74 -3.35
C VAL A 36 -10.92 0.70 -2.63
N ILE A 37 -12.00 0.99 -3.35
CA ILE A 37 -13.38 0.74 -2.93
C ILE A 37 -13.71 -0.70 -3.34
N PRO A 38 -13.95 -1.62 -2.41
CA PRO A 38 -14.18 -3.03 -2.74
C PRO A 38 -15.47 -3.21 -3.54
N ARG A 39 -15.52 -4.27 -4.36
CA ARG A 39 -16.72 -4.62 -5.14
C ARG A 39 -17.95 -4.84 -4.26
N SER A 40 -17.77 -5.39 -3.06
CA SER A 40 -18.84 -5.59 -2.07
C SER A 40 -19.50 -4.27 -1.61
N ALA A 41 -18.80 -3.14 -1.77
CA ALA A 41 -19.30 -1.80 -1.49
C ALA A 41 -19.59 -0.98 -2.77
N GLY A 42 -19.83 -1.65 -3.90
CA GLY A 42 -20.16 -1.00 -5.18
C GLY A 42 -18.95 -0.51 -5.98
N GLY A 43 -17.72 -0.88 -5.60
CA GLY A 43 -16.50 -0.49 -6.30
C GLY A 43 -16.43 -0.97 -7.75
N VAL A 44 -16.29 -0.03 -8.68
CA VAL A 44 -16.24 -0.31 -10.13
C VAL A 44 -14.85 -0.79 -10.53
N THR A 45 -14.78 -1.71 -11.51
CA THR A 45 -13.51 -2.21 -12.07
C THR A 45 -13.00 -1.26 -13.15
N MET A 46 -12.38 -0.15 -12.73
CA MET A 46 -11.81 0.88 -13.59
C MET A 46 -10.48 1.38 -13.02
N GLU A 47 -9.64 1.97 -13.86
CA GLU A 47 -8.30 2.46 -13.46
C GLU A 47 -8.32 3.30 -12.18
N SER A 48 -9.27 4.25 -12.08
CA SER A 48 -9.42 5.17 -10.96
C SER A 48 -9.89 4.52 -9.65
N ASN A 49 -10.12 3.20 -9.63
CA ASN A 49 -10.42 2.46 -8.42
C ASN A 49 -9.50 1.24 -8.23
N LEU A 50 -8.52 1.02 -9.09
CA LEU A 50 -7.65 -0.15 -9.05
C LEU A 50 -6.24 0.25 -8.67
N VAL A 51 -5.61 -0.53 -7.80
CA VAL A 51 -4.22 -0.36 -7.35
C VAL A 51 -3.51 -1.70 -7.27
N LEU A 52 -2.21 -1.71 -7.50
CA LEU A 52 -1.35 -2.84 -7.25
C LEU A 52 -1.10 -2.98 -5.74
N GLN A 53 -1.27 -4.18 -5.21
CA GLN A 53 -1.11 -4.48 -3.80
C GLN A 53 -0.25 -5.73 -3.61
N CYS A 54 0.70 -5.68 -2.68
CA CYS A 54 1.40 -6.89 -2.28
C CYS A 54 0.44 -7.88 -1.57
N PRO A 55 0.77 -9.18 -1.52
CA PRO A 55 -0.12 -10.19 -0.92
C PRO A 55 -0.52 -9.86 0.53
N SER A 56 0.42 -9.34 1.34
CA SER A 56 0.12 -8.97 2.74
C SER A 56 -0.91 -7.84 2.84
N CYS A 57 -0.71 -6.72 2.14
CA CYS A 57 -1.67 -5.61 2.15
C CYS A 57 -3.01 -6.04 1.54
N SER A 58 -3.00 -6.84 0.47
CA SER A 58 -4.20 -7.39 -0.15
C SER A 58 -5.04 -8.20 0.84
N LEU A 59 -4.40 -9.14 1.53
CA LEU A 59 -5.06 -10.02 2.49
C LEU A 59 -5.68 -9.23 3.64
N HIS A 60 -4.91 -8.32 4.24
CA HIS A 60 -5.35 -7.58 5.42
C HIS A 60 -6.35 -6.48 5.08
N LYS A 61 -6.21 -5.80 3.93
CA LYS A 61 -7.21 -4.83 3.47
C LYS A 61 -8.53 -5.55 3.23
N SER A 62 -8.55 -6.63 2.44
CA SER A 62 -9.79 -7.31 2.04
C SER A 62 -10.83 -6.28 1.54
N ASP A 63 -11.99 -6.21 2.20
CA ASP A 63 -13.10 -5.30 1.99
C ASP A 63 -13.12 -4.09 2.94
N LYS A 64 -12.08 -3.92 3.78
CA LYS A 64 -12.01 -2.80 4.71
C LYS A 64 -11.88 -1.48 3.94
N ARG A 65 -12.66 -0.51 4.41
CA ARG A 65 -12.60 0.91 4.02
C ARG A 65 -12.24 1.83 5.18
N HIS A 66 -12.46 1.37 6.40
CA HIS A 66 -12.21 2.10 7.62
C HIS A 66 -11.37 1.26 8.56
N ALA A 67 -10.64 1.92 9.45
CA ALA A 67 -9.94 1.28 10.54
C ALA A 67 -9.89 2.23 11.73
N ARG A 68 -9.68 1.64 12.91
CA ARG A 68 -9.44 2.41 14.12
C ARG A 68 -8.00 2.92 14.12
N ASP A 69 -7.80 4.22 14.33
CA ASP A 69 -6.49 4.78 14.62
C ASP A 69 -6.02 4.27 15.99
N PRO A 70 -4.88 3.58 16.09
CA PRO A 70 -4.41 3.01 17.35
C PRO A 70 -4.07 4.06 18.43
N GLU A 71 -3.82 5.32 18.06
CA GLU A 71 -3.48 6.36 19.05
C GLU A 71 -4.72 7.04 19.63
N THR A 72 -5.66 7.47 18.78
CA THR A 72 -6.85 8.23 19.20
C THR A 72 -8.03 7.33 19.52
N GLY A 73 -8.09 6.14 18.93
CA GLY A 73 -9.25 5.27 18.98
C GLY A 73 -10.35 5.66 17.99
N ASP A 74 -10.21 6.72 17.20
CA ASP A 74 -11.22 7.13 16.23
C ASP A 74 -11.28 6.19 15.02
N VAL A 75 -12.45 6.04 14.42
CA VAL A 75 -12.62 5.27 13.18
C VAL A 75 -12.47 6.22 11.99
N VAL A 76 -11.42 6.01 11.21
CA VAL A 76 -11.08 6.83 10.05
C VAL A 76 -11.11 6.01 8.76
N LEU A 77 -11.20 6.69 7.62
CA LEU A 77 -11.00 6.05 6.32
C LEU A 77 -9.56 5.54 6.20
N LEU A 78 -9.40 4.38 5.57
CA LEU A 78 -8.09 3.90 5.15
C LEU A 78 -7.53 4.79 4.03
N PHE A 79 -6.20 4.88 3.99
CA PHE A 79 -5.49 5.62 2.96
C PHE A 79 -5.92 5.20 1.55
N ASN A 80 -6.19 6.18 0.70
CA ASN A 80 -6.47 6.00 -0.71
C ASN A 80 -5.23 6.32 -1.56
N PRO A 81 -4.53 5.30 -2.10
CA PRO A 81 -3.32 5.52 -2.89
C PRO A 81 -3.51 6.28 -4.21
N LEU A 82 -4.76 6.46 -4.66
CA LEU A 82 -5.10 7.14 -5.91
C LEU A 82 -5.40 8.63 -5.73
N GLU A 83 -5.75 9.03 -4.51
CA GLU A 83 -6.22 10.40 -4.22
C GLU A 83 -5.34 11.12 -3.20
N GLN A 84 -4.63 10.38 -2.35
CA GLN A 84 -3.83 10.93 -1.27
C GLN A 84 -2.33 10.78 -1.55
N ARG A 85 -1.55 11.81 -1.20
CA ARG A 85 -0.09 11.78 -1.32
C ARG A 85 0.49 10.91 -0.21
N TRP A 86 1.27 9.89 -0.57
CA TRP A 86 1.83 8.94 0.38
C TRP A 86 2.70 9.63 1.46
N SER A 87 3.59 10.54 1.07
CA SER A 87 4.51 11.27 1.95
C SER A 87 3.83 12.21 2.96
N GLN A 88 2.56 12.56 2.75
CA GLN A 88 1.77 13.31 3.73
C GLN A 88 1.26 12.43 4.87
N HIS A 89 1.06 11.13 4.61
CA HIS A 89 0.47 10.21 5.58
C HIS A 89 1.48 9.24 6.18
N PHE A 90 2.62 9.02 5.52
CA PHE A 90 3.60 8.02 5.91
C PHE A 90 5.04 8.52 5.77
N ARG A 91 5.93 7.88 6.52
CA ARG A 91 7.38 7.95 6.34
C ARG A 91 7.97 6.55 6.32
N LEU A 92 8.80 6.25 5.35
CA LEU A 92 9.59 5.03 5.30
C LEU A 92 10.92 5.26 6.02
N LEU A 93 11.30 4.34 6.90
CA LEU A 93 12.60 4.31 7.58
C LEU A 93 13.56 3.34 6.89
N GLU A 94 14.86 3.46 7.18
CA GLU A 94 15.93 2.67 6.55
C GLU A 94 15.79 1.15 6.78
N ASP A 95 15.18 0.74 7.90
CA ASP A 95 14.94 -0.67 8.22
C ASP A 95 13.70 -1.26 7.50
N GLY A 96 13.04 -0.46 6.65
CA GLY A 96 11.82 -0.81 5.94
C GLY A 96 10.53 -0.57 6.73
N THR A 97 10.59 0.03 7.91
CA THR A 97 9.39 0.38 8.69
C THR A 97 8.63 1.53 8.05
N CYS A 98 7.32 1.37 7.86
CA CYS A 98 6.40 2.44 7.47
C CYS A 98 5.78 3.06 8.72
N VAL A 99 6.11 4.31 9.02
CA VAL A 99 5.52 5.09 10.12
C VAL A 99 4.34 5.88 9.59
N GLY A 100 3.18 5.80 10.26
CA GLY A 100 2.04 6.68 9.98
C GLY A 100 2.24 8.04 10.64
N LEU A 101 2.09 9.12 9.87
CA LEU A 101 2.25 10.52 10.32
C LEU A 101 0.92 11.20 10.67
N THR A 102 -0.19 10.58 10.30
CA THR A 102 -1.57 11.06 10.48
C THR A 102 -2.41 9.93 11.05
N ASP A 103 -3.60 10.24 11.54
CA ASP A 103 -4.63 9.27 11.93
C ASP A 103 -4.90 8.23 10.82
N VAL A 104 -5.11 8.67 9.58
CA VAL A 104 -5.28 7.83 8.39
C VAL A 104 -4.06 6.94 8.18
N GLY A 105 -2.85 7.51 8.29
CA GLY A 105 -1.59 6.79 8.12
C GLY A 105 -1.42 5.68 9.16
N ARG A 106 -1.58 6.01 10.44
CA ARG A 106 -1.46 5.06 11.55
C ARG A 106 -2.52 3.96 11.48
N ALA A 107 -3.78 4.33 11.27
CA ALA A 107 -4.88 3.39 11.08
C ALA A 107 -4.61 2.44 9.92
N THR A 108 -4.09 2.95 8.80
CA THR A 108 -3.75 2.13 7.63
C THR A 108 -2.57 1.20 7.91
N CYS A 109 -1.48 1.69 8.51
CA CYS A 109 -0.33 0.86 8.88
C CYS A 109 -0.75 -0.32 9.77
N ALA A 110 -1.58 -0.05 10.78
CA ALA A 110 -2.09 -1.06 11.71
C ALA A 110 -3.02 -2.05 11.00
N ALA A 111 -4.06 -1.56 10.31
CA ALA A 111 -5.07 -2.40 9.68
C ALA A 111 -4.53 -3.30 8.58
N LEU A 112 -3.55 -2.82 7.80
CA LEU A 112 -2.92 -3.58 6.71
C LEU A 112 -1.69 -4.35 7.17
N ARG A 113 -1.33 -4.26 8.46
CA ARG A 113 -0.15 -4.89 9.06
C ARG A 113 1.11 -4.65 8.24
N MET A 114 1.31 -3.39 7.83
CA MET A 114 2.38 -3.02 6.90
C MET A 114 3.76 -3.37 7.44
N ASN A 115 3.92 -3.37 8.77
CA ASN A 115 5.19 -3.56 9.48
C ASN A 115 5.36 -4.98 10.07
N ASP A 116 4.50 -5.93 9.69
CA ASP A 116 4.78 -7.34 9.94
C ASP A 116 6.17 -7.72 9.41
N THR A 117 6.79 -8.72 10.03
CA THR A 117 8.19 -9.12 9.80
C THR A 117 8.54 -9.22 8.32
N LEU A 118 7.75 -9.96 7.53
CA LEU A 118 8.07 -10.21 6.12
C LEU A 118 8.01 -8.94 5.24
N PRO A 119 6.89 -8.19 5.16
CA PRO A 119 6.85 -6.99 4.32
C PRO A 119 7.84 -5.91 4.78
N ARG A 120 8.08 -5.76 6.09
CA ARG A 120 9.07 -4.81 6.64
C ARG A 120 10.48 -5.18 6.22
N LEU A 121 10.93 -6.41 6.48
CA LEU A 121 12.27 -6.86 6.11
C LEU A 121 12.49 -6.86 4.60
N ALA A 122 11.47 -7.20 3.82
CA ALA A 122 11.55 -7.12 2.37
C ALA A 122 11.83 -5.69 1.88
N ARG A 123 11.14 -4.67 2.44
CA ARG A 123 11.45 -3.26 2.14
C ARG A 123 12.85 -2.87 2.62
N GLY A 124 13.26 -3.29 3.81
CA GLY A 124 14.61 -3.02 4.33
C GLY A 124 15.72 -3.61 3.44
N ILE A 125 15.51 -4.81 2.91
CA ILE A 125 16.42 -5.41 1.92
C ILE A 125 16.41 -4.59 0.63
N GLN A 126 15.23 -4.22 0.10
CA GLN A 126 15.12 -3.43 -1.12
C GLN A 126 15.80 -2.06 -1.00
N LEU A 127 15.69 -1.40 0.16
CA LEU A 127 16.40 -0.16 0.47
C LEU A 127 17.91 -0.39 0.45
N ARG A 128 18.39 -1.42 1.16
CA ARG A 128 19.82 -1.70 1.28
C ARG A 128 20.51 -2.08 -0.03
N ILE A 129 19.79 -2.70 -0.95
CA ILE A 129 20.32 -3.02 -2.29
C ILE A 129 20.05 -1.91 -3.33
N GLY A 130 19.47 -0.78 -2.91
CA GLY A 130 19.17 0.35 -3.80
C GLY A 130 18.00 0.13 -4.77
N LEU A 131 17.21 -0.93 -4.58
CA LEU A 131 16.02 -1.19 -5.39
C LEU A 131 14.87 -0.25 -5.01
N LEU A 132 14.74 0.07 -3.72
CA LEU A 132 13.82 1.07 -3.19
C LEU A 132 14.65 2.29 -2.75
N SER A 133 14.21 3.49 -3.12
CA SER A 133 14.83 4.74 -2.64
C SER A 133 13.97 5.36 -1.54
N ILE A 134 14.58 5.66 -0.40
CA ILE A 134 13.89 6.31 0.72
C ILE A 134 13.46 7.74 0.36
N ASP A 135 14.31 8.48 -0.36
CA ASP A 135 14.04 9.86 -0.78
C ASP A 135 12.93 9.91 -1.85
N GLU A 136 12.93 8.96 -2.78
CA GLU A 136 11.86 8.82 -3.78
C GLU A 136 10.51 8.51 -3.11
N VAL A 137 10.52 7.67 -2.08
CA VAL A 137 9.28 7.27 -1.39
C VAL A 137 8.75 8.38 -0.47
N ASN A 138 9.63 9.11 0.19
CA ASN A 138 9.29 10.12 1.19
C ASN A 138 9.06 11.53 0.62
N SER A 139 9.17 11.73 -0.70
CA SER A 139 8.95 13.02 -1.39
C SER A 139 7.49 13.28 -1.79
#